data_AF-A0A1W9U490-F1
#
_entry.id   AF-A0A1W9U490-F1
#
_cell.length_a   1.000
_cell.length_b   1.000
_cell.length_c   1.000
_cell.angle_alpha   90.00
_cell.angle_beta   90.00
_cell.angle_gamma   90.00
#
_symmetry.space_group_name_H-M   'P 1'
#
loop_
_entity.id
_entity.type
_entity.pdbx_description
1 polymer ?
#
loop_
_entity_poly.entity_id
_entity_poly.type
_entity_poly.pdbx_seq_one_letter_code
_entity_poly.pdbx_strand_id
1 'polypeptide(L)'
;MEALKFLYQKQEGLEGIFTKYKTADSLQPAIHQLKKEFFKVPHLKRTQKHLPDPLNGSAAKRINMYLRWMVRKDNKGVDFGIWKDISPSVLSCPLDIHSGNVARKLGLLKRKQNDSKAVNELDTALRLLDPSDPVKYDYALFGLGVFEAYAGDPNERI
;
A
#
# COMPACT_ATOMS: atom_id res chain seq x y z
N MET A 1 -3.04 19.67 11.63
CA MET A 1 -1.83 20.34 11.09
C MET A 1 -0.61 20.17 12.00
N GLU A 2 -0.76 20.22 13.33
CA GLU A 2 0.37 20.10 14.27
C GLU A 2 1.20 18.82 14.11
N ALA A 3 0.56 17.66 13.93
CA ALA A 3 1.28 16.40 13.71
C ALA A 3 2.19 16.45 12.48
N LEU A 4 1.68 16.91 11.33
CA LEU A 4 2.51 17.06 10.12
C LEU A 4 3.63 18.07 10.34
N LYS A 5 3.35 19.22 10.94
CA LYS A 5 4.38 20.21 11.28
C LYS A 5 5.48 19.59 12.16
N PHE A 6 5.11 18.80 13.16
CA PHE A 6 6.03 18.07 14.01
C PHE A 6 6.90 17.10 13.20
N LEU A 7 6.31 16.27 12.33
CA LEU A 7 7.09 15.33 11.51
C LEU A 7 8.08 16.04 10.58
N TYR A 8 7.66 17.12 9.91
CA TYR A 8 8.53 17.89 9.03
C TYR A 8 9.62 18.68 9.77
N GLN A 9 9.42 19.02 11.05
CA GLN A 9 10.42 19.72 11.85
C GLN A 9 11.37 18.78 12.63
N LYS A 10 10.93 17.55 12.95
CA LYS A 10 11.62 16.66 13.90
C LYS A 10 11.96 15.28 13.35
N GLN A 11 11.41 14.86 12.22
CA GLN A 11 11.56 13.52 11.64
C GLN A 11 11.96 13.56 10.16
N GLU A 12 12.54 14.67 9.68
CA GLU A 12 12.92 14.84 8.26
C GLU A 12 11.74 14.64 7.30
N GLY A 13 10.54 15.03 7.74
CA GLY A 13 9.32 14.90 6.95
C GLY A 13 8.79 13.47 6.90
N LEU A 14 7.94 13.21 5.91
CA LEU A 14 7.39 11.86 5.73
C LEU A 14 8.42 10.90 5.13
N GLU A 15 9.20 11.34 4.13
CA GLU A 15 10.24 10.52 3.50
C GLU A 15 11.25 10.01 4.53
N GLY A 16 11.75 10.89 5.41
CA GLY A 16 12.70 10.52 6.46
C GLY A 16 12.21 9.37 7.36
N ILE A 17 10.93 9.38 7.74
CA ILE A 17 10.32 8.28 8.53
C ILE A 17 10.33 6.99 7.73
N PHE A 18 9.90 7.03 6.47
CA PHE A 18 9.86 5.83 5.63
C PHE A 18 11.25 5.28 5.31
N THR A 19 12.21 6.16 5.01
CA THR A 19 13.61 5.79 4.76
C THR A 19 14.27 5.20 6.01
N LYS A 20 13.99 5.75 7.20
CA LYS A 20 14.56 5.29 8.47
C LYS A 20 14.02 3.94 8.92
N TYR A 21 12.74 3.68 8.71
CA TYR A 21 12.05 2.50 9.25
C TYR A 21 11.65 1.45 8.22
N LYS A 22 12.09 1.58 6.95
CA LYS A 22 11.94 0.52 5.95
C LYS A 22 12.73 -0.72 6.34
N THR A 23 12.25 -1.89 5.95
CA THR A 23 13.05 -3.12 5.93
C THR A 23 13.68 -3.28 4.55
N ALA A 24 14.47 -4.36 4.38
CA ALA A 24 15.06 -4.69 3.09
C ALA A 24 14.02 -4.93 1.98
N ASP A 25 12.79 -5.29 2.35
CA ASP A 25 11.76 -5.79 1.45
C ASP A 25 10.38 -5.12 1.62
N SER A 26 10.19 -4.25 2.62
CA SER A 26 8.87 -3.72 2.95
C SER A 26 8.88 -2.33 3.60
N LEU A 27 7.83 -1.55 3.33
CA LEU A 27 7.48 -0.34 4.07
C LEU A 27 6.39 -0.54 5.14
N GLN A 28 5.82 -1.74 5.28
CA GLN A 28 4.73 -1.96 6.25
C GLN A 28 5.14 -1.62 7.70
N PRO A 29 6.36 -1.97 8.18
CA PRO A 29 6.83 -1.53 9.49
C PRO A 29 6.98 0.00 9.60
N ALA A 30 7.36 0.67 8.52
CA ALA A 30 7.47 2.13 8.49
C ALA A 30 6.10 2.82 8.59
N ILE A 31 5.03 2.25 8.01
CA ILE A 31 3.66 2.76 8.17
C ILE A 31 3.23 2.72 9.65
N HIS A 32 3.58 1.63 10.35
CA HIS A 32 3.33 1.53 11.78
C HIS A 32 4.08 2.61 12.57
N GLN A 33 5.37 2.84 12.25
CA GLN A 33 6.13 3.91 12.90
C GLN A 33 5.59 5.29 12.58
N LEU A 34 5.17 5.55 11.32
CA LEU A 34 4.49 6.80 10.96
C LEU A 34 3.28 7.03 11.87
N LYS A 35 2.44 6.01 12.09
CA LYS A 35 1.28 6.16 12.98
C LYS A 35 1.69 6.51 14.41
N LYS A 36 2.71 5.84 14.95
CA LYS A 36 3.23 6.12 16.29
C LYS A 36 3.75 7.55 16.39
N GLU A 37 4.60 7.99 15.46
CA GLU A 37 5.16 9.34 15.45
C GLU A 37 4.08 10.42 15.25
N PHE A 38 3.13 10.19 14.33
CA PHE A 38 2.06 11.14 14.02
C PHE A 38 1.17 11.43 15.24
N PHE A 39 0.96 10.44 16.12
CA PHE A 39 0.13 10.57 17.32
C PHE A 39 0.92 10.82 18.61
N LYS A 40 2.23 11.14 18.55
CA LYS A 40 2.99 11.60 19.72
C LYS A 40 2.54 12.98 20.21
N VAL A 41 2.05 13.83 19.31
CA VAL A 41 1.51 15.15 19.65
C VAL A 41 0.09 15.02 20.22
N PRO A 42 -0.36 15.96 21.07
CA PRO A 42 -1.74 15.98 21.57
C PRO A 42 -2.77 15.87 20.43
N HIS A 43 -3.74 14.97 20.60
CA HIS A 43 -4.76 14.71 19.58
C HIS A 43 -6.02 14.10 20.20
N LEU A 44 -7.13 14.21 19.48
CA LEU A 44 -8.39 13.56 19.88
C LEU A 44 -8.36 12.06 19.55
N LYS A 45 -8.76 11.19 20.48
CA LYS A 45 -8.79 9.72 20.25
C LYS A 45 -9.49 9.31 18.94
N ARG A 46 -10.58 10.01 18.58
CA ARG A 46 -11.34 9.74 17.34
C ARG A 46 -10.51 9.86 16.05
N THR A 47 -9.38 10.56 16.06
CA THR A 47 -8.56 10.76 14.86
C THR A 47 -7.66 9.56 14.56
N GLN A 48 -7.37 8.71 15.54
CA GLN A 48 -6.48 7.55 15.39
C GLN A 48 -6.95 6.54 14.35
N LYS A 49 -8.27 6.47 14.09
CA LYS A 49 -8.86 5.58 13.09
C LYS A 49 -8.59 6.00 11.64
N HIS A 50 -8.16 7.25 11.41
CA HIS A 50 -7.94 7.78 10.06
C HIS A 50 -6.57 7.45 9.47
N LEU A 51 -5.62 7.03 10.31
CA LEU A 51 -4.31 6.56 9.89
C LEU A 51 -4.24 5.04 10.13
N PRO A 52 -4.22 4.21 9.07
CA PRO A 52 -4.21 2.76 9.21
C PRO A 52 -2.90 2.27 9.83
N ASP A 53 -2.92 1.05 10.34
CA ASP A 53 -1.75 0.38 10.87
C ASP A 53 -1.70 -1.08 10.39
N PRO A 54 -0.74 -1.45 9.53
CA PRO A 54 -0.59 -2.81 9.04
C PRO A 54 -0.36 -3.84 10.14
N LEU A 55 0.34 -3.45 11.21
CA LEU A 55 0.62 -4.33 12.34
C LEU A 55 -0.63 -4.61 13.19
N ASN A 56 -1.67 -3.78 13.05
CA ASN A 56 -3.00 -4.00 13.60
C ASN A 56 -3.99 -4.59 12.56
N GLY A 57 -3.49 -5.19 11.48
CA GLY A 57 -4.29 -5.92 10.49
C GLY A 57 -4.85 -5.08 9.35
N SER A 58 -4.59 -3.78 9.27
CA SER A 58 -5.07 -2.97 8.14
C SER A 58 -4.32 -3.29 6.85
N ALA A 59 -5.01 -3.40 5.71
CA ALA A 59 -4.33 -3.43 4.40
C ALA A 59 -3.62 -2.10 4.06
N ALA A 60 -3.85 -1.03 4.83
CA ALA A 60 -3.24 0.28 4.66
C ALA A 60 -3.30 0.87 3.24
N LYS A 61 -4.28 0.46 2.43
CA LYS A 61 -4.47 0.82 1.01
C LYS A 61 -4.06 2.25 0.68
N ARG A 62 -4.63 3.23 1.39
CA ARG A 62 -4.43 4.66 1.11
C ARG A 62 -2.97 5.09 1.27
N ILE A 63 -2.29 4.58 2.31
CA ILE A 63 -0.88 4.89 2.52
C ILE A 63 -0.01 4.15 1.50
N ASN A 64 -0.33 2.89 1.17
CA ASN A 64 0.37 2.19 0.09
C ASN A 64 0.24 2.93 -1.25
N MET A 65 -0.93 3.48 -1.57
CA MET A 65 -1.14 4.27 -2.79
C MET A 65 -0.35 5.58 -2.77
N TYR A 66 -0.35 6.28 -1.64
CA TYR A 66 0.47 7.47 -1.46
C TYR A 66 1.96 7.16 -1.65
N LEU A 67 2.47 6.11 -1.00
CA LEU A 67 3.86 5.68 -1.12
C LEU A 67 4.23 5.33 -2.56
N ARG A 68 3.33 4.62 -3.25
CA ARG A 68 3.48 4.31 -4.67
C ARG A 68 3.67 5.58 -5.50
N TRP A 69 2.82 6.60 -5.34
CA TRP A 69 2.97 7.88 -6.06
C TRP A 69 4.25 8.62 -5.71
N MET A 70 4.66 8.61 -4.45
CA MET A 70 5.85 9.35 -4.01
C MET A 70 7.15 8.69 -4.47
N VAL A 71 7.20 7.36 -4.52
CA VAL A 71 8.42 6.58 -4.76
C VAL A 71 8.57 6.15 -6.22
N ARG A 72 7.51 5.61 -6.84
CA ARG A 72 7.58 5.20 -8.26
C ARG A 72 7.56 6.43 -9.14
N LYS A 73 8.20 6.33 -10.30
CA LYS A 73 8.12 7.33 -11.37
C LYS A 73 7.64 6.65 -12.63
N ASP A 74 6.57 7.17 -13.23
CA ASP A 74 6.08 6.71 -14.52
C ASP A 74 6.26 7.78 -15.61
N ASN A 75 5.95 7.39 -16.86
CA ASN A 75 6.00 8.30 -18.02
C ASN A 75 4.65 8.98 -18.31
N LYS A 76 3.63 8.76 -17.48
CA LYS A 76 2.25 9.26 -17.67
C LYS A 76 1.87 10.37 -16.67
N GLY A 77 2.74 10.66 -15.70
CA GLY A 77 2.56 11.71 -14.70
C GLY A 77 1.67 11.32 -13.52
N VAL A 78 1.35 10.03 -13.34
CA VAL A 78 0.52 9.59 -12.20
C VAL A 78 1.40 9.28 -10.99
N ASP A 79 2.46 8.51 -11.18
CA ASP A 79 3.48 8.27 -10.17
C ASP A 79 4.55 9.39 -10.23
N PHE A 80 4.58 10.27 -9.22
CA PHE A 80 5.41 11.48 -9.18
C PHE A 80 6.92 11.19 -9.05
N GLY A 81 7.26 10.20 -8.23
CA GLY A 81 8.65 9.78 -8.01
C GLY A 81 9.51 10.88 -7.39
N ILE A 82 8.97 11.63 -6.43
CA ILE A 82 9.69 12.70 -5.73
C ILE A 82 10.73 12.11 -4.78
N TRP A 83 10.42 10.99 -4.14
CA TRP A 83 11.28 10.32 -3.17
C TRP A 83 12.27 9.39 -3.87
N LYS A 84 13.56 9.60 -3.62
CA LYS A 84 14.65 8.91 -4.33
C LYS A 84 15.39 7.88 -3.49
N ASP A 85 15.25 7.97 -2.17
CA ASP A 85 15.99 7.12 -1.23
C ASP A 85 15.28 5.80 -0.93
N ILE A 86 14.12 5.56 -1.56
CA ILE A 86 13.32 4.36 -1.40
C ILE A 86 13.17 3.69 -2.76
N SER A 87 13.44 2.38 -2.80
CA SER A 87 13.28 1.59 -4.03
C SER A 87 11.82 1.18 -4.22
N PRO A 88 11.30 1.15 -5.46
CA PRO A 88 10.00 0.53 -5.77
C PRO A 88 9.87 -0.93 -5.29
N SER A 89 10.98 -1.66 -5.20
CA SER A 89 11.03 -3.08 -4.78
C SER A 89 10.50 -3.34 -3.36
N VAL A 90 10.49 -2.31 -2.50
CA VAL A 90 9.99 -2.43 -1.12
C VAL A 90 8.56 -1.94 -0.93
N LEU A 91 7.92 -1.48 -2.01
CA LEU A 91 6.53 -1.02 -1.98
C LEU A 91 5.56 -2.19 -1.92
N SER A 92 4.37 -1.91 -1.40
CA SER A 92 3.25 -2.85 -1.37
C SER A 92 2.12 -2.41 -2.29
N CYS A 93 1.43 -3.38 -2.88
CA CYS A 93 0.27 -3.10 -3.72
C CYS A 93 -0.84 -2.42 -2.88
N PRO A 94 -1.50 -1.35 -3.37
CA PRO A 94 -2.60 -0.70 -2.68
C PRO A 94 -3.90 -1.53 -2.81
N LEU A 95 -3.93 -2.67 -2.09
CA LEU A 95 -5.00 -3.65 -2.15
C LEU A 95 -6.37 -3.08 -1.74
N ASP A 96 -7.34 -3.24 -2.63
CA ASP A 96 -8.75 -2.92 -2.40
C ASP A 96 -9.66 -4.09 -2.78
N ILE A 97 -10.98 -3.87 -2.71
CA ILE A 97 -11.96 -4.92 -2.99
C ILE A 97 -11.86 -5.41 -4.44
N HIS A 98 -11.68 -4.51 -5.41
CA HIS A 98 -11.67 -4.87 -6.84
C HIS A 98 -10.35 -5.55 -7.21
N SER A 99 -9.22 -4.91 -6.92
CA SER A 99 -7.88 -5.47 -7.11
C SER A 99 -7.70 -6.81 -6.37
N GLY A 100 -8.22 -6.94 -5.15
CA GLY A 100 -8.19 -8.20 -4.40
C GLY A 100 -9.04 -9.30 -5.05
N ASN A 101 -10.19 -8.97 -5.62
CA ASN A 101 -11.02 -9.93 -6.34
C ASN A 101 -10.34 -10.41 -7.62
N VAL A 102 -9.75 -9.50 -8.38
CA VAL A 102 -8.99 -9.83 -9.59
C VAL A 102 -7.77 -10.69 -9.23
N ALA A 103 -6.99 -10.30 -8.22
CA ALA A 103 -5.84 -11.08 -7.76
C ALA A 103 -6.22 -12.52 -7.34
N ARG A 104 -7.38 -12.70 -6.72
CA ARG A 104 -7.90 -14.04 -6.37
C ARG A 104 -8.26 -14.87 -7.59
N LYS A 105 -8.93 -14.27 -8.58
CA LYS A 105 -9.27 -14.95 -9.84
C LYS A 105 -8.04 -15.35 -10.62
N LEU A 106 -6.98 -14.53 -10.57
CA LEU A 106 -5.68 -14.82 -11.18
C LEU A 106 -4.80 -15.78 -10.36
N GLY A 107 -5.27 -16.25 -9.19
CA GLY A 107 -4.51 -17.15 -8.32
C GLY A 107 -3.32 -16.51 -7.58
N LEU A 108 -3.17 -15.18 -7.64
CA LEU A 108 -2.11 -14.41 -6.97
C LEU A 108 -2.38 -14.21 -5.48
N LEU A 109 -3.64 -14.34 -5.05
CA LEU A 109 -4.07 -14.14 -3.67
C LEU A 109 -5.10 -15.22 -3.31
N LYS A 110 -4.91 -15.92 -2.18
CA LYS A 110 -5.88 -16.93 -1.68
C LYS A 110 -6.68 -16.42 -0.49
N ARG A 111 -6.08 -15.56 0.35
CA ARG A 111 -6.76 -15.02 1.54
C ARG A 111 -8.02 -14.26 1.16
N LYS A 112 -9.14 -14.56 1.82
CA LYS A 112 -10.45 -13.93 1.57
C LYS A 112 -10.56 -12.50 2.10
N GLN A 113 -9.93 -12.21 3.23
CA GLN A 113 -9.94 -10.88 3.84
C GLN A 113 -8.98 -9.95 3.12
N ASN A 114 -9.29 -8.65 3.07
CA ASN A 114 -8.37 -7.61 2.61
C ASN A 114 -7.69 -6.96 3.82
N ASP A 115 -6.68 -7.63 4.36
CA ASP A 115 -5.89 -7.19 5.52
C ASP A 115 -4.39 -7.15 5.18
N SER A 116 -3.56 -6.80 6.16
CA SER A 116 -2.10 -6.75 5.96
C SER A 116 -1.48 -8.09 5.55
N LYS A 117 -2.08 -9.22 5.93
CA LYS A 117 -1.63 -10.55 5.51
C LYS A 117 -1.93 -10.79 4.04
N ALA A 118 -3.09 -10.36 3.55
CA ALA A 118 -3.42 -10.41 2.13
C ALA A 118 -2.52 -9.51 1.30
N VAL A 119 -2.16 -8.33 1.82
CA VAL A 119 -1.16 -7.46 1.17
C VAL A 119 0.16 -8.20 1.04
N ASN A 120 0.68 -8.80 2.11
CA ASN A 120 1.94 -9.56 2.09
C ASN A 120 1.89 -10.76 1.11
N GLU A 121 0.80 -11.52 1.11
CA GLU A 121 0.62 -12.64 0.19
C GLU A 121 0.67 -12.17 -1.28
N LEU A 122 -0.09 -11.12 -1.61
CA LEU A 122 -0.09 -10.54 -2.95
C LEU A 122 1.30 -10.00 -3.32
N ASP A 123 1.91 -9.26 -2.41
CA ASP A 123 3.26 -8.70 -2.52
C ASP A 123 4.31 -9.78 -2.85
N THR A 124 4.20 -10.95 -2.20
CA THR A 124 5.07 -12.10 -2.46
C THR A 124 4.87 -12.61 -3.90
N ALA A 125 3.61 -12.79 -4.32
CA ALA A 125 3.30 -13.24 -5.68
C ALA A 125 3.78 -12.24 -6.74
N LEU A 126 3.60 -10.93 -6.53
CA LEU A 126 4.02 -9.90 -7.48
C LEU A 126 5.55 -9.79 -7.59
N ARG A 127 6.30 -10.01 -6.50
CA ARG A 127 7.77 -10.04 -6.54
C ARG A 127 8.34 -11.23 -7.30
N LEU A 128 7.59 -12.33 -7.43
CA LEU A 128 7.98 -13.43 -8.32
C LEU A 128 7.89 -13.03 -9.81
N LEU A 129 7.02 -12.06 -10.15
CA LEU A 129 6.86 -11.56 -11.51
C LEU A 129 7.86 -10.44 -11.82
N ASP A 130 8.03 -9.49 -10.89
CA ASP A 130 9.06 -8.47 -10.96
C ASP A 130 9.53 -8.06 -9.55
N PRO A 131 10.72 -8.48 -9.12
CA PRO A 131 11.25 -8.12 -7.81
C PRO A 131 11.72 -6.66 -7.72
N SER A 132 11.99 -6.01 -8.85
CA SER A 132 12.50 -4.63 -8.89
C SER A 132 11.38 -3.59 -8.77
N ASP A 133 10.20 -3.90 -9.32
CA ASP A 133 9.01 -3.05 -9.25
C ASP A 133 7.71 -3.86 -9.20
N PRO A 134 7.42 -4.55 -8.07
CA PRO A 134 6.25 -5.41 -7.94
C PRO A 134 4.93 -4.61 -7.97
N VAL A 135 4.95 -3.33 -7.60
CA VAL A 135 3.71 -2.52 -7.50
C VAL A 135 3.23 -2.01 -8.86
N LYS A 136 4.02 -2.15 -9.93
CA LYS A 136 3.58 -1.81 -11.30
C LYS A 136 2.30 -2.52 -11.74
N TYR A 137 2.05 -3.71 -11.19
CA TYR A 137 0.88 -4.52 -11.50
C TYR A 137 -0.42 -3.99 -10.90
N ASP A 138 -0.36 -3.00 -9.99
CA ASP A 138 -1.56 -2.35 -9.44
C ASP A 138 -2.48 -1.82 -10.56
N TYR A 139 -1.91 -1.21 -11.60
CA TYR A 139 -2.70 -0.78 -12.76
C TYR A 139 -3.39 -1.92 -13.49
N ALA A 140 -2.74 -3.06 -13.63
CA ALA A 140 -3.32 -4.22 -14.30
C ALA A 140 -4.44 -4.81 -13.43
N LEU A 141 -4.20 -5.01 -12.13
CA LEU A 141 -5.19 -5.53 -11.18
C LEU A 141 -6.41 -4.61 -11.07
N PHE A 142 -6.19 -3.29 -11.10
CA PHE A 142 -7.28 -2.31 -11.11
C PHE A 142 -8.00 -2.27 -12.46
N GLY A 143 -7.26 -2.16 -13.57
CA GLY A 143 -7.80 -2.03 -14.92
C GLY A 143 -8.63 -3.23 -15.35
N LEU A 144 -8.15 -4.46 -15.10
CA LEU A 144 -8.93 -5.67 -15.34
C LEU A 144 -10.24 -5.67 -14.54
N GLY A 145 -10.23 -5.10 -13.32
CA GLY A 145 -11.44 -4.95 -12.51
C GLY A 145 -12.45 -3.91 -13.03
N VAL A 146 -12.01 -2.95 -13.85
CA VAL A 146 -12.86 -1.92 -14.47
C VAL A 146 -13.37 -2.35 -15.84
N PHE A 147 -12.55 -3.04 -16.62
CA PHE A 147 -12.88 -3.45 -17.99
C PHE A 147 -13.54 -4.83 -18.09
N GLU A 148 -13.36 -5.71 -17.11
CA GLU A 148 -13.98 -7.03 -17.12
C GLU A 148 -15.13 -7.13 -16.11
N ALA A 149 -16.32 -7.36 -16.67
CA ALA A 149 -17.23 -8.35 -16.11
C ALA A 149 -16.53 -9.72 -16.07
N TYR A 150 -15.64 -9.94 -15.10
CA TYR A 150 -15.39 -11.30 -14.60
C TYR A 150 -16.62 -11.74 -13.79
N ALA A 151 -17.78 -11.74 -14.42
CA ALA A 151 -18.92 -12.47 -13.90
C ALA A 151 -18.46 -13.93 -13.81
N GLY A 152 -18.63 -14.54 -12.63
CA GLY A 152 -18.78 -15.99 -12.62
C GLY A 152 -19.91 -16.36 -13.58
N ASP A 153 -19.88 -17.58 -14.07
CA ASP A 153 -20.96 -18.16 -14.86
C ASP A 153 -22.32 -17.73 -14.26
N PRO A 154 -23.24 -17.12 -15.04
CA PRO A 154 -24.58 -16.78 -14.55
C PRO A 154 -25.36 -18.00 -14.00
N ASN A 155 -24.86 -19.24 -14.19
CA ASN A 155 -25.44 -20.47 -13.65
C ASN A 155 -25.03 -20.84 -12.20
N GLU A 156 -24.14 -20.11 -11.53
CA GLU A 156 -23.76 -20.41 -10.12
C GLU A 156 -24.68 -19.78 -9.05
N ARG A 157 -25.90 -19.39 -9.42
CA ARG A 157 -26.94 -18.95 -8.47
C ARG A 157 -28.24 -19.70 -8.70
N ILE A 158 -28.30 -20.94 -8.21
CA ILE A 158 -29.54 -21.66 -7.90
C ILE A 158 -29.48 -22.05 -6.42
#